data_AF-A0A259RKL4-F1
#
_entry.id   AF-A0A259RKL4-F1
#
_cell.length_a   1.000
_cell.length_b   1.000
_cell.length_c   1.000
_cell.angle_alpha   90.00
_cell.angle_beta   90.00
_cell.angle_gamma   90.00
#
_symmetry.space_group_name_H-M   'P 1'
#
loop_
_entity.id
_entity.type
_entity.pdbx_description
1 polymer ?
#
loop_
_entity_poly.entity_id
_entity_poly.type
_entity_poly.pdbx_seq_one_letter_code
_entity_poly.pdbx_strand_id
1 'polypeptide(L)'
;MPRFCTQCGTQNQENAKFCRQCGALLPTQVKPMQPSEAAAPHPQNEASQQAEQAEQLQAQRDAQGLRDEEARRAEEARRAEAEAEQSRRQAERQAQEA
;
A
#
# COMPACT_ATOMS: atom_id res chain seq x y z
N MET A 1 -6.04 -23.03 -44.34
CA MET A 1 -5.20 -22.94 -45.57
C MET A 1 -3.73 -23.03 -45.19
N PRO A 2 -2.88 -23.80 -45.88
CA PRO A 2 -1.44 -23.73 -45.66
C PRO A 2 -0.90 -22.35 -46.05
N ARG A 3 0.06 -21.81 -45.29
CA ARG A 3 0.67 -20.51 -45.57
C ARG A 3 2.13 -20.64 -45.97
N PHE A 4 2.50 -19.89 -47.00
CA PHE A 4 3.84 -19.94 -47.57
C PHE A 4 4.70 -18.82 -47.01
N CYS A 5 5.97 -19.13 -46.77
CA CYS A 5 6.94 -18.14 -46.36
C CYS A 5 7.22 -17.17 -47.51
N THR A 6 7.12 -15.86 -47.25
CA THR A 6 7.44 -14.82 -48.25
C THR A 6 8.92 -14.70 -48.54
N GLN A 7 9.79 -15.29 -47.71
CA GLN A 7 11.25 -15.24 -47.88
C GLN A 7 11.82 -16.43 -48.65
N CYS A 8 11.30 -17.65 -48.42
CA CYS A 8 11.86 -18.87 -49.03
C CYS A 8 10.82 -19.76 -49.75
N GLY A 9 9.53 -19.40 -49.72
CA GLY A 9 8.47 -20.18 -50.37
C GLY A 9 8.07 -21.46 -49.66
N THR A 10 8.70 -21.86 -48.53
CA THR A 10 8.34 -23.08 -47.82
C THR A 10 6.91 -23.03 -47.26
N GLN A 11 6.19 -24.15 -47.35
CA GLN A 11 4.86 -24.33 -46.77
C GLN A 11 4.94 -24.49 -45.23
N ASN A 12 4.20 -23.67 -44.50
CA ASN A 12 4.16 -23.66 -43.04
C ASN A 12 2.74 -23.89 -42.51
N GLN A 13 2.65 -24.35 -41.26
CA GLN A 13 1.38 -24.54 -40.56
C GLN A 13 0.66 -23.20 -40.34
N GLU A 14 -0.66 -23.22 -40.29
CA GLU A 14 -1.50 -22.03 -40.14
C GLU A 14 -1.24 -21.26 -38.83
N ASN A 15 -0.63 -21.89 -37.82
CA ASN A 15 -0.27 -21.29 -36.53
C ASN A 15 1.25 -21.16 -36.28
N ALA A 16 2.11 -21.47 -37.26
CA ALA A 16 3.56 -21.28 -37.14
C ALA A 16 3.94 -19.80 -36.93
N LYS A 17 4.67 -19.44 -35.87
CA LYS A 17 5.15 -18.05 -35.71
C LYS A 17 6.35 -17.74 -36.62
N PHE A 18 7.12 -18.77 -36.95
CA PHE A 18 8.35 -18.69 -37.73
C PHE A 18 8.36 -19.74 -38.84
N CYS A 19 9.10 -19.49 -39.92
CA CYS A 19 9.30 -20.45 -40.99
C CYS A 19 10.20 -21.60 -40.55
N ARG A 20 9.76 -22.84 -40.80
CA ARG A 20 10.51 -24.06 -40.42
C ARG A 20 11.83 -24.27 -41.16
N GLN A 21 12.08 -23.50 -42.23
CA GLN A 21 13.23 -23.71 -43.12
C GLN A 21 14.24 -22.56 -43.09
N CYS A 22 13.78 -21.31 -43.14
CA CYS A 22 14.68 -20.15 -43.09
C CYS A 22 14.61 -19.35 -41.77
N GLY A 23 13.69 -19.69 -40.85
CA GLY A 23 13.52 -18.99 -39.58
C GLY A 23 12.79 -17.64 -39.66
N ALA A 24 12.41 -17.17 -40.85
CA ALA A 24 11.72 -15.88 -41.01
C ALA A 24 10.39 -15.82 -40.23
N LEU A 25 10.11 -14.67 -39.61
CA LEU A 25 8.82 -14.38 -38.99
C LEU A 25 7.71 -14.46 -40.03
N LEU A 26 6.68 -15.26 -39.73
CA LEU A 26 5.49 -15.33 -40.57
C LEU A 26 4.48 -14.30 -40.05
N PRO A 27 3.72 -13.62 -40.92
CA PRO A 27 2.69 -12.69 -40.49
C PRO A 27 1.65 -13.44 -39.64
N THR A 28 1.76 -13.31 -38.32
CA THR A 28 0.71 -13.74 -37.41
C THR A 28 -0.33 -12.63 -37.39
N GLN A 29 -1.60 -12.98 -37.59
CA GLN A 29 -2.73 -12.09 -37.30
C GLN A 29 -2.79 -11.88 -35.77
N VAL A 30 -1.80 -11.17 -35.23
CA VAL A 30 -1.96 -10.52 -33.94
C VAL A 30 -2.98 -9.43 -34.20
N LYS A 31 -4.25 -9.74 -33.88
CA LYS A 31 -5.22 -8.68 -33.65
C LYS A 31 -4.50 -7.67 -32.76
N PRO A 32 -4.41 -6.37 -33.11
CA PRO A 32 -3.73 -5.39 -32.29
C PRO A 32 -4.34 -5.45 -30.89
N MET A 33 -3.66 -6.17 -30.00
CA MET A 33 -3.98 -6.15 -28.59
C MET A 33 -3.43 -4.80 -28.20
N GLN A 34 -4.36 -3.84 -28.08
CA GLN A 34 -4.10 -2.52 -27.56
C GLN A 34 -3.15 -2.71 -26.36
N PRO A 35 -2.03 -1.97 -26.27
CA PRO A 35 -1.22 -1.97 -25.07
C PRO A 35 -2.18 -1.71 -23.92
N SER A 36 -2.42 -2.71 -23.07
CA SER A 36 -3.16 -2.50 -21.84
C SER A 36 -2.39 -1.46 -21.07
N GLU A 37 -3.01 -0.29 -20.84
CA GLU A 37 -2.51 0.80 -20.01
C GLU A 37 -2.26 0.29 -18.58
N ALA A 38 -1.16 -0.43 -18.39
CA ALA A 38 -0.79 -1.08 -17.15
C ALA A 38 0.70 -0.87 -16.83
N ALA A 39 1.32 0.18 -17.36
CA ALA A 39 2.73 0.49 -17.05
C ALA A 39 3.14 1.97 -17.20
N ALA A 40 2.20 2.91 -17.27
CA ALA A 40 2.52 4.33 -17.14
C ALA A 40 1.67 4.92 -16.01
N PRO A 41 2.28 5.48 -14.96
CA PRO A 41 1.52 6.25 -13.99
C PRO A 41 0.84 7.42 -14.70
N HIS A 42 -0.49 7.54 -14.55
CA HIS A 42 -1.19 8.74 -15.01
C HIS A 42 -0.94 9.83 -13.97
N PRO A 43 -0.10 10.85 -14.25
CA PRO A 43 0.40 11.78 -13.24
C PRO A 43 -0.70 12.61 -12.58
N GLN A 44 -1.84 12.77 -13.25
CA GLN A 44 -3.01 13.47 -12.72
C GLN A 44 -3.71 12.68 -11.61
N ASN A 45 -3.78 11.36 -11.72
CA ASN A 45 -4.41 10.51 -10.71
C ASN A 45 -3.47 10.33 -9.50
N GLU A 46 -2.17 10.25 -9.73
CA GLU A 46 -1.19 10.18 -8.63
C GLU A 46 -1.15 11.44 -7.79
N ALA A 47 -1.17 12.63 -8.41
CA ALA A 47 -1.16 13.89 -7.67
C ALA A 47 -2.40 14.06 -6.78
N SER A 48 -3.57 13.65 -7.26
CA SER A 48 -4.81 13.65 -6.45
C SER A 48 -4.72 12.65 -5.29
N GLN A 49 -4.32 11.41 -5.56
CA GLN A 49 -4.14 10.38 -4.53
C GLN A 49 -3.12 10.79 -3.46
N GLN A 50 -2.03 11.46 -3.87
CA GLN A 50 -1.00 11.95 -2.95
C GLN A 50 -1.53 13.07 -2.05
N ALA A 51 -2.33 13.99 -2.59
CA ALA A 51 -2.95 15.05 -1.79
C ALA A 51 -3.93 14.47 -0.76
N GLU A 52 -4.78 13.53 -1.16
CA GLU A 52 -5.72 12.84 -0.27
C GLU A 52 -4.98 12.04 0.80
N GLN A 53 -3.92 11.32 0.43
CA GLN A 53 -3.10 10.56 1.37
C GLN A 53 -2.36 11.47 2.36
N ALA A 54 -1.86 12.63 1.91
CA ALA A 54 -1.20 13.60 2.78
C ALA A 54 -2.16 14.18 3.82
N GLU A 55 -3.39 14.50 3.42
CA GLU A 55 -4.44 14.97 4.34
C GLU A 55 -4.83 13.89 5.36
N GLN A 56 -5.01 12.66 4.90
CA GLN A 56 -5.30 11.53 5.78
C GLN A 56 -4.17 11.28 6.79
N LEU A 57 -2.91 11.36 6.36
CA LEU A 57 -1.75 11.20 7.24
C LEU A 57 -1.67 12.33 8.27
N GLN A 58 -1.98 13.57 7.85
CA GLN A 58 -2.06 14.71 8.75
C GLN A 58 -3.11 14.48 9.83
N ALA A 59 -4.34 14.13 9.44
CA ALA A 59 -5.43 13.83 10.37
C ALA A 59 -5.08 12.67 11.32
N GLN A 60 -4.41 11.63 10.84
CA GLN A 60 -3.94 10.52 11.67
C GLN A 60 -2.94 10.98 12.73
N ARG A 61 -1.98 11.83 12.36
CA ARG A 61 -0.97 12.36 13.29
C ARG A 61 -1.61 13.23 14.37
N ASP A 62 -2.57 14.06 13.98
CA ASP A 62 -3.29 14.92 14.94
C ASP A 62 -4.12 14.07 15.91
N ALA A 63 -4.81 13.05 15.41
CA ALA A 63 -5.54 12.10 16.24
C ALA A 63 -4.62 11.28 17.17
N GLN A 64 -3.40 10.93 16.73
CA GLN A 64 -2.39 10.31 17.57
C GLN A 64 -1.97 11.24 18.72
N GLY A 65 -1.68 12.51 18.41
CA GLY A 65 -1.30 13.50 19.43
C GLY A 65 -2.36 13.68 20.52
N LEU A 66 -3.65 13.68 20.15
CA LEU A 66 -4.74 13.75 21.11
C LEU A 66 -4.79 12.51 22.03
N ARG A 67 -4.60 11.31 21.46
CA ARG A 67 -4.55 10.07 22.24
C ARG A 67 -3.37 10.04 23.20
N ASP A 68 -2.20 10.49 22.76
CA ASP A 68 -1.00 10.54 23.60
C ASP A 68 -1.18 11.56 24.75
N GLU A 69 -1.81 12.70 24.49
CA GLU A 69 -2.13 13.67 25.53
C GLU A 69 -3.14 13.13 26.55
N GLU A 70 -4.19 12.47 26.09
CA GLU A 70 -5.16 11.80 26.97
C GLU A 70 -4.48 10.73 27.84
N ALA A 71 -3.60 9.92 27.26
CA ALA A 71 -2.84 8.91 27.99
C ALA A 71 -1.95 9.52 29.08
N ARG A 72 -1.27 10.64 28.79
CA ARG A 72 -0.47 11.37 29.79
C ARG A 72 -1.33 11.90 30.93
N ARG A 73 -2.48 12.51 30.62
CA ARG A 73 -3.42 13.00 31.65
C ARG A 73 -3.96 11.86 32.51
N ALA A 74 -4.27 10.71 31.91
CA ALA A 74 -4.72 9.54 32.64
C ALA A 74 -3.62 8.95 33.54
N GLU A 75 -2.36 8.96 33.12
CA GLU A 75 -1.24 8.55 33.96
C GLU A 75 -1.03 9.51 35.15
N GLU A 76 -1.09 10.83 34.91
CA GLU A 76 -0.98 11.83 35.97
C GLU A 76 -2.11 11.70 36.99
N ALA A 77 -3.35 11.50 36.55
CA ALA A 77 -4.49 11.24 37.43
C ALA A 77 -4.27 9.99 38.30
N ARG A 78 -3.81 8.88 37.71
CA ARG A 78 -3.48 7.66 38.45
C ARG A 78 -2.38 7.87 39.49
N ARG A 79 -1.37 8.68 39.19
CA ARG A 79 -0.30 9.03 40.15
C ARG A 79 -0.86 9.84 41.31
N ALA A 80 -1.68 10.85 41.03
CA ALA A 80 -2.32 11.68 42.06
C ALA A 80 -3.23 10.85 42.98
N GLU A 81 -4.01 9.91 42.41
CA GLU A 81 -4.84 8.97 43.18
C GLU A 81 -4.00 8.07 44.09
N ALA A 82 -2.90 7.52 43.56
CA ALA A 82 -1.99 6.69 44.34
C ALA A 82 -1.31 7.46 45.48
N GLU A 83 -0.91 8.72 45.25
CA GLU A 83 -0.34 9.60 46.28
C GLU A 83 -1.36 9.95 47.36
N ALA A 84 -2.62 10.21 46.97
CA ALA A 84 -3.70 10.45 47.92
C ALA A 84 -3.98 9.21 48.79
N GLU A 85 -4.00 8.02 48.18
CA GLU A 85 -4.16 6.76 48.91
C GLU A 85 -2.98 6.51 49.86
N GLN A 86 -1.74 6.72 49.40
CA GLN A 86 -0.55 6.59 50.23
C GLN A 86 -0.60 7.54 51.43
N SER A 87 -1.00 8.79 51.21
CA SER A 87 -1.13 9.80 52.26
C SER A 87 -2.18 9.40 53.30
N ARG A 88 -3.34 8.88 52.86
CA ARG A 88 -4.38 8.36 53.77
C ARG A 88 -3.86 7.19 54.61
N ARG A 89 -3.24 6.20 53.97
CA ARG A 89 -2.64 5.05 54.66
C ARG A 89 -1.56 5.48 55.66
N GLN A 90 -0.78 6.51 55.35
CA GLN A 90 0.23 7.05 56.25
C GLN A 90 -0.41 7.74 57.46
N ALA A 91 -1.42 8.59 57.26
CA ALA A 91 -2.15 9.23 58.35
C ALA A 91 -2.81 8.19 59.27
N GLU A 92 -3.39 7.13 58.71
CA GLU A 92 -3.97 6.02 59.46
C GLU A 92 -2.92 5.28 60.32
N ARG A 93 -1.72 5.01 59.77
CA ARG A 93 -0.62 4.41 60.55
C ARG A 93 -0.18 5.32 61.69
N GLN A 94 0.02 6.61 61.42
CA GLN A 94 0.42 7.58 62.44
C GLN A 94 -0.61 7.67 63.58
N ALA A 95 -1.91 7.58 63.26
CA ALA A 95 -2.97 7.58 64.26
C ALA A 95 -3.01 6.30 65.10
N GLN A 96 -2.51 5.16 64.58
CA GLN A 96 -2.41 3.91 65.33
C GLN A 96 -1.17 3.86 66.24
N GLU A 97 -0.14 4.65 65.92
CA GLU A 97 1.13 4.73 66.66
C GLU A 97 1.13 5.82 67.74
N ALA A 98 0.09 6.67 67.81
CA ALA A 98 -0.09 7.78 68.74
C ALA A 98 -0.97 7.40 69.94
#